data_AF-A0A1J5RB82-F1
#
_entry.id   AF-A0A1J5RB82-F1
#
_cell.length_a   1.000
_cell.length_b   1.000
_cell.length_c   1.000
_cell.angle_alpha   90.00
_cell.angle_beta   90.00
_cell.angle_gamma   90.00
#
_symmetry.space_group_name_H-M   'P 1'
#
loop_
_entity.id
_entity.type
_entity.pdbx_description
1 polymer ?
#
loop_
_entity_poly.entity_id
_entity_poly.type
_entity_poly.pdbx_seq_one_letter_code
_entity_poly.pdbx_strand_id
1 'polypeptide(L)'
;MLAILGLRLLETRTSAAGLIPWLGMSSTLGLLCIFMLTLLFLPRMLAVIAILKHGEQTAYGGTLALIKSALMEAVLSAVQAPIRMIAHTLFVVTALTGLNLEWKSPMRETHSILWRDALRRFMPVMVVVTLGMIATFHTHHDALWWLLPVGLPLLFAAPLTVLTSESRWGISLRRDLWLLTPEERNPPAVLIRAWA
;
A
#
# COMPACT_ATOMS: atom_id res chain seq x y z
N MET A 1 -37.39 13.00 24.44
CA MET A 1 -36.56 13.40 25.60
C MET A 1 -35.84 12.22 26.27
N LEU A 2 -36.53 11.09 26.54
CA LEU A 2 -35.92 9.88 27.11
C LEU A 2 -34.88 9.17 26.22
N ALA A 3 -35.05 9.17 24.90
CA ALA A 3 -34.07 8.59 23.97
C ALA A 3 -32.74 9.39 23.92
N ILE A 4 -32.82 10.71 24.07
CA ILE A 4 -31.65 11.61 24.09
C ILE A 4 -30.91 11.49 25.43
N LEU A 5 -31.65 11.25 26.52
CA LEU A 5 -31.08 10.98 27.84
C LEU A 5 -30.35 9.63 27.89
N GLY A 6 -30.89 8.60 27.22
CA GLY A 6 -30.23 7.31 27.04
C GLY A 6 -28.94 7.38 26.24
N LEU A 7 -28.91 8.18 25.16
CA LEU A 7 -27.69 8.42 24.37
C LEU A 7 -26.60 9.13 25.21
N ARG A 8 -26.97 10.16 25.97
CA ARG A 8 -26.04 10.89 26.87
C ARG A 8 -25.53 10.03 28.03
N LEU A 9 -26.28 9.04 28.48
CA LEU A 9 -25.86 8.09 29.52
C LEU A 9 -24.90 7.01 29.02
N LEU A 10 -24.95 6.67 27.71
CA LEU A 10 -23.94 5.84 27.04
C LEU A 10 -22.65 6.62 26.77
N GLU A 11 -22.77 7.91 26.48
CA GLU A 11 -21.64 8.82 26.21
C GLU A 11 -20.84 9.15 27.48
N THR A 12 -21.50 9.20 28.65
CA THR A 12 -20.86 9.54 29.94
C THR A 12 -20.16 8.37 30.63
N ARG A 13 -20.45 7.10 30.27
CA ARG A 13 -19.84 5.90 30.88
C ARG A 13 -18.72 5.26 30.04
N THR A 14 -18.19 5.97 29.04
CA THR A 14 -17.00 5.56 28.27
C THR A 14 -15.84 6.54 28.43
N SER A 15 -15.80 7.28 29.54
CA SER A 15 -14.60 7.96 30.06
C SER A 15 -13.61 6.97 30.70
N ALA A 16 -13.57 5.72 30.22
CA ALA A 16 -12.41 4.86 30.41
C ALA A 16 -11.39 5.32 29.38
N ALA A 17 -10.27 5.89 29.86
CA ALA A 17 -9.15 6.33 29.05
C ALA A 17 -8.94 5.38 27.86
N GLY A 18 -9.23 5.87 26.64
CA GLY A 18 -9.07 5.08 25.44
C GLY A 18 -7.65 4.55 25.35
N LEU A 19 -7.43 3.40 24.73
CA LEU A 19 -6.07 2.84 24.54
C LEU A 19 -5.13 3.83 23.80
N ILE A 20 -5.70 4.78 23.06
CA ILE A 20 -4.99 5.85 22.36
C ILE A 20 -5.76 7.18 22.57
N PRO A 21 -5.64 7.84 23.74
CA PRO A 21 -6.46 8.99 24.11
C PRO A 21 -6.25 10.21 23.21
N TRP A 22 -5.03 10.38 22.69
CA TRP A 22 -4.64 11.50 21.83
C TRP A 22 -5.22 11.43 20.41
N LEU A 23 -5.76 10.28 19.98
CA LEU A 23 -6.47 10.14 18.71
C LEU A 23 -7.99 10.38 18.84
N GLY A 24 -8.51 10.59 20.05
CA GLY A 24 -9.96 10.73 20.28
C GLY A 24 -10.77 9.49 19.89
N MET A 25 -10.12 8.33 19.74
CA MET A 25 -10.75 7.08 19.34
C MET A 25 -11.34 6.35 20.55
N SER A 26 -12.52 5.74 20.37
CA SER A 26 -13.10 4.85 21.37
C SER A 26 -12.23 3.59 21.54
N SER A 27 -12.28 2.95 22.72
CA SER A 27 -11.47 1.77 23.03
C SER A 27 -11.68 0.61 22.06
N THR A 28 -12.92 0.42 21.58
CA THR A 28 -13.25 -0.60 20.57
C THR A 28 -12.58 -0.31 19.23
N LEU A 29 -12.60 0.95 18.76
CA LEU A 29 -11.92 1.34 17.52
C LEU A 29 -10.40 1.14 17.65
N GLY A 30 -9.82 1.51 18.79
CA GLY A 30 -8.39 1.29 19.05
C GLY A 30 -8.00 -0.19 18.97
N LEU A 31 -8.78 -1.09 19.58
CA LEU A 31 -8.55 -2.54 19.51
C LEU A 31 -8.66 -3.06 18.07
N LEU A 32 -9.68 -2.64 17.33
CA LEU A 32 -9.84 -3.03 15.92
C LEU A 32 -8.67 -2.55 15.05
N CYS A 33 -8.19 -1.32 15.27
CA CYS A 33 -7.02 -0.79 14.57
C CYS A 33 -5.76 -1.60 14.87
N ILE A 34 -5.49 -1.90 16.15
CA ILE A 34 -4.35 -2.73 16.54
C ILE A 34 -4.45 -4.12 15.93
N PHE A 35 -5.62 -4.74 15.98
CA PHE A 35 -5.84 -6.06 15.38
C PHE A 35 -5.61 -6.06 13.86
N MET A 36 -6.17 -5.07 13.16
CA MET A 36 -5.98 -4.89 11.72
C MET A 36 -4.49 -4.70 11.37
N LEU A 37 -3.79 -3.82 12.08
CA LEU A 37 -2.36 -3.58 11.88
C LEU A 37 -1.54 -4.85 12.17
N THR A 38 -1.92 -5.60 13.20
CA THR A 38 -1.28 -6.88 13.51
C THR A 38 -1.44 -7.85 12.34
N LEU A 39 -2.66 -8.11 11.87
CA LEU A 39 -2.88 -9.00 10.72
C LEU A 39 -2.14 -8.54 9.46
N LEU A 40 -2.01 -7.23 9.25
CA LEU A 40 -1.37 -6.66 8.07
C LEU A 40 0.18 -6.79 8.11
N PHE A 41 0.80 -6.52 9.26
CA PHE A 41 2.26 -6.44 9.37
C PHE A 41 2.92 -7.70 9.95
N LEU A 42 2.19 -8.49 10.74
CA LEU A 42 2.70 -9.70 11.38
C LEU A 42 3.36 -10.68 10.41
N PRO A 43 2.78 -11.06 9.24
CA PRO A 43 3.42 -12.03 8.36
C PRO A 43 4.79 -11.54 7.85
N ARG A 44 4.92 -10.24 7.54
CA ARG A 44 6.19 -9.66 7.09
C ARG A 44 7.21 -9.60 8.23
N MET A 45 6.78 -9.25 9.44
CA MET A 45 7.65 -9.28 10.63
C MET A 45 8.15 -10.69 10.94
N LEU A 46 7.27 -11.69 10.86
CA LEU A 46 7.64 -13.10 11.06
C LEU A 46 8.65 -13.57 10.02
N ALA A 47 8.51 -13.16 8.76
CA ALA A 47 9.47 -13.49 7.71
C ALA A 47 10.88 -12.94 8.03
N VAL A 48 10.98 -11.65 8.40
CA VAL A 48 12.27 -11.03 8.77
C VAL A 48 12.87 -11.72 9.99
N ILE A 49 12.06 -11.98 11.03
CA ILE A 49 12.52 -12.68 12.24
C ILE A 49 12.99 -14.10 11.91
N ALA A 50 12.29 -14.82 11.04
CA ALA A 50 12.66 -16.16 10.62
C ALA A 50 14.02 -16.17 9.92
N ILE A 51 14.24 -15.26 8.96
CA ILE A 51 15.52 -15.12 8.24
C ILE A 51 16.67 -14.83 9.21
N LEU A 52 16.45 -13.92 10.16
CA LEU A 52 17.46 -13.58 11.17
C LEU A 52 17.76 -14.74 12.13
N LYS A 53 16.74 -15.52 12.52
CA LYS A 53 16.93 -16.69 13.38
C LYS A 53 17.69 -17.82 12.68
N HIS A 54 17.52 -17.99 11.36
CA HIS A 54 18.20 -19.02 10.58
C HIS A 54 19.60 -18.58 10.11
N GLY A 55 19.99 -17.31 10.30
CA GLY A 55 21.30 -16.81 9.86
C GLY A 55 21.38 -16.56 8.35
N GLU A 56 20.26 -16.57 7.64
CA GLU A 56 20.18 -16.48 6.18
C GLU A 56 20.24 -15.03 5.67
N GLN A 57 20.36 -14.04 6.55
CA GLN A 57 20.39 -12.62 6.17
C GLN A 57 21.51 -12.28 5.19
N THR A 58 22.60 -13.07 5.17
CA THR A 58 23.69 -12.86 4.23
C THR A 58 23.19 -13.00 2.79
N ALA A 59 22.28 -13.93 2.50
CA ALA A 59 21.69 -14.10 1.17
C ALA A 59 20.97 -12.84 0.65
N TYR A 60 20.48 -11.98 1.57
CA TYR A 60 19.80 -10.71 1.29
C TYR A 60 20.73 -9.48 1.36
N GLY A 61 22.05 -9.67 1.45
CA GLY A 61 23.03 -8.58 1.59
C GLY A 61 23.31 -8.15 3.04
N GLY A 62 22.86 -8.92 4.03
CA GLY A 62 23.10 -8.72 5.46
C GLY A 62 21.89 -8.15 6.22
N THR A 63 22.00 -8.05 7.55
CA THR A 63 20.91 -7.62 8.45
C THR A 63 20.37 -6.24 8.11
N LEU A 64 21.25 -5.26 7.89
CA LEU A 64 20.84 -3.88 7.58
C LEU A 64 20.13 -3.80 6.23
N ALA A 65 20.63 -4.55 5.23
CA ALA A 65 20.02 -4.63 3.91
C ALA A 65 18.63 -5.27 3.96
N LEU A 66 18.46 -6.33 4.77
CA LEU A 66 17.16 -6.97 4.99
C LEU A 66 16.16 -5.99 5.64
N ILE A 67 16.54 -5.30 6.72
CA ILE A 67 15.63 -4.40 7.45
C ILE A 67 15.22 -3.21 6.57
N LYS A 68 16.17 -2.55 5.90
CA LYS A 68 15.83 -1.41 5.01
C LYS A 68 14.97 -1.86 3.82
N SER A 69 15.21 -3.06 3.30
CA SER A 69 14.39 -3.64 2.22
C SER A 69 12.97 -3.93 2.70
N ALA A 70 12.80 -4.56 3.86
CA ALA A 70 11.49 -4.84 4.43
C ALA A 70 10.69 -3.56 4.73
N LEU A 71 11.36 -2.49 5.21
CA LEU A 71 10.74 -1.19 5.43
C LEU A 71 10.32 -0.53 4.10
N MET A 72 11.22 -0.52 3.11
CA MET A 72 10.93 0.02 1.78
C MET A 72 9.78 -0.73 1.11
N GLU A 73 9.77 -2.06 1.20
CA GLU A 73 8.70 -2.91 0.70
C GLU A 73 7.37 -2.58 1.40
N ALA A 74 7.38 -2.32 2.71
CA ALA A 74 6.19 -1.90 3.45
C ALA A 74 5.65 -0.55 2.99
N VAL A 75 6.53 0.44 2.79
CA VAL A 75 6.14 1.76 2.27
C VAL A 75 5.56 1.64 0.86
N LEU A 76 6.26 0.95 -0.04
CA LEU A 76 5.78 0.73 -1.41
C LEU A 76 4.44 -0.04 -1.42
N SER A 77 4.31 -1.06 -0.58
CA SER A 77 3.06 -1.84 -0.47
C SER A 77 1.89 -0.97 -0.02
N ALA A 78 2.10 -0.13 1.00
CA ALA A 78 1.10 0.78 1.55
C ALA A 78 0.67 1.83 0.52
N VAL A 79 1.63 2.44 -0.18
CA VAL A 79 1.37 3.44 -1.22
C VAL A 79 0.66 2.81 -2.44
N GLN A 80 1.04 1.61 -2.85
CA GLN A 80 0.41 0.96 -4.01
C GLN A 80 -0.97 0.36 -3.71
N ALA A 81 -1.31 0.11 -2.44
CA ALA A 81 -2.55 -0.56 -2.07
C ALA A 81 -3.82 0.18 -2.56
N PRO A 82 -3.99 1.50 -2.34
CA PRO A 82 -5.13 2.26 -2.86
C PRO A 82 -5.27 2.20 -4.39
N ILE A 83 -4.14 2.27 -5.09
CA ILE A 83 -4.11 2.23 -6.57
C ILE A 83 -4.62 0.86 -7.05
N ARG A 84 -4.13 -0.23 -6.45
CA ARG A 84 -4.60 -1.59 -6.73
C ARG A 84 -6.07 -1.78 -6.37
N MET A 85 -6.54 -1.18 -5.28
CA MET A 85 -7.92 -1.27 -4.84
C MET A 85 -8.87 -0.72 -5.91
N ILE A 86 -8.59 0.48 -6.45
CA ILE A 86 -9.40 1.06 -7.52
C ILE A 86 -9.33 0.21 -8.80
N ALA A 87 -8.14 -0.25 -9.18
CA ALA A 87 -8.01 -1.11 -10.35
C ALA A 87 -8.84 -2.40 -10.22
N HIS A 88 -8.84 -3.00 -9.03
CA HIS A 88 -9.62 -4.20 -8.73
C HIS A 88 -11.14 -3.91 -8.73
N THR A 89 -11.58 -2.82 -8.13
CA THR A 89 -13.00 -2.42 -8.16
C THR A 89 -13.48 -2.16 -9.58
N LEU A 90 -12.69 -1.45 -10.40
CA LEU A 90 -13.02 -1.20 -11.80
C LEU A 90 -13.10 -2.50 -12.59
N PHE A 91 -12.18 -3.44 -12.36
CA PHE A 91 -12.23 -4.76 -12.97
C PHE A 91 -13.54 -5.49 -12.65
N VAL A 92 -13.93 -5.55 -11.37
CA VAL A 92 -15.18 -6.20 -10.94
C VAL A 92 -16.41 -5.51 -11.54
N VAL A 93 -16.49 -4.18 -11.49
CA VAL A 93 -17.61 -3.42 -12.05
C VAL A 93 -17.72 -3.61 -13.57
N THR A 94 -16.58 -3.61 -14.28
CA THR A 94 -16.54 -3.84 -15.74
C THR A 94 -17.02 -5.25 -16.07
N ALA A 95 -16.58 -6.26 -15.31
CA ALA A 95 -17.01 -7.64 -15.49
C ALA A 95 -18.53 -7.83 -15.24
N LEU A 96 -19.09 -7.18 -14.21
CA LEU A 96 -20.52 -7.25 -13.90
C LEU A 96 -21.40 -6.51 -14.91
N THR A 97 -20.91 -5.42 -15.49
CA THR A 97 -21.66 -4.63 -16.49
C THR A 97 -21.61 -5.22 -17.90
N GLY A 98 -20.80 -6.27 -18.12
CA GLY A 98 -20.64 -6.88 -19.44
C GLY A 98 -19.90 -5.99 -20.44
N LEU A 99 -19.24 -4.92 -19.98
CA LEU A 99 -18.35 -4.13 -20.81
C LEU A 99 -17.18 -5.02 -21.27
N ASN A 100 -16.85 -4.96 -22.56
CA ASN A 100 -15.78 -5.78 -23.13
C ASN A 100 -14.46 -5.50 -22.41
N LEU A 101 -14.04 -6.47 -21.58
CA LEU A 101 -12.74 -6.46 -20.94
C LEU A 101 -11.79 -7.29 -21.81
N GLU A 102 -10.97 -6.63 -22.61
CA GLU A 102 -9.91 -7.30 -23.37
C GLU A 102 -8.85 -7.80 -22.37
N TRP A 103 -8.86 -9.10 -22.05
CA TRP A 103 -7.81 -9.73 -21.27
C TRP A 103 -6.55 -9.84 -22.13
N LYS A 104 -5.74 -8.77 -22.13
CA LYS A 104 -4.40 -8.80 -22.71
C LYS A 104 -3.45 -9.49 -21.73
N SER A 105 -2.73 -10.49 -22.23
CA SER A 105 -1.64 -11.09 -21.47
C SER A 105 -0.65 -9.97 -21.07
N PRO A 106 -0.28 -9.85 -19.78
CA PRO A 106 0.74 -8.90 -19.37
C PRO A 106 2.00 -9.07 -20.21
N MET A 107 2.62 -7.96 -20.62
CA MET A 107 3.86 -8.02 -21.38
C MET A 107 4.92 -8.73 -20.54
N ARG A 108 5.58 -9.74 -21.13
CA ARG A 108 6.65 -10.53 -20.47
C ARG A 108 7.99 -9.80 -20.46
N GLU A 109 8.17 -8.86 -21.39
CA GLU A 109 9.31 -7.97 -21.49
C GLU A 109 9.13 -6.77 -20.53
N THR A 110 10.21 -6.33 -19.91
CA THR A 110 10.18 -5.13 -19.05
C THR A 110 9.95 -3.89 -19.90
N HIS A 111 8.70 -3.42 -19.97
CA HIS A 111 8.36 -2.17 -20.64
C HIS A 111 8.02 -1.09 -19.62
N SER A 112 8.74 0.03 -19.67
CA SER A 112 8.41 1.23 -18.91
C SER A 112 7.06 1.77 -19.36
N ILE A 113 6.19 2.12 -18.41
CA ILE A 113 4.89 2.72 -18.74
C ILE A 113 5.13 4.18 -19.15
N LEU A 114 4.68 4.55 -20.35
CA LEU A 114 4.74 5.93 -20.82
C LEU A 114 3.86 6.85 -19.97
N TRP A 115 4.38 8.04 -19.62
CA TRP A 115 3.65 9.06 -18.85
C TRP A 115 2.27 9.38 -19.41
N ARG A 116 2.17 9.48 -20.74
CA ARG A 116 0.90 9.77 -21.43
C ARG A 116 -0.14 8.70 -21.16
N ASP A 117 0.26 7.44 -21.17
CA ASP A 117 -0.68 6.32 -21.00
C ASP A 117 -1.07 6.17 -19.53
N ALA A 118 -0.13 6.36 -18.61
CA ALA A 118 -0.42 6.43 -17.17
C ALA A 118 -1.40 7.57 -16.84
N LEU A 119 -1.15 8.79 -17.34
CA LEU A 119 -2.04 9.93 -17.12
C LEU A 119 -3.42 9.68 -17.72
N ARG A 120 -3.52 9.21 -18.97
CA ARG A 120 -4.82 8.90 -19.58
C ARG A 120 -5.63 7.89 -18.77
N ARG A 121 -4.96 6.89 -18.18
CA ARG A 121 -5.61 5.85 -17.38
C ARG A 121 -6.05 6.35 -16.01
N PHE A 122 -5.21 7.13 -15.31
CA PHE A 122 -5.46 7.55 -13.93
C PHE A 122 -6.09 8.94 -13.79
N MET A 123 -6.15 9.75 -14.86
CA MET A 123 -6.70 11.10 -14.83
C MET A 123 -8.12 11.15 -14.23
N PRO A 124 -9.08 10.29 -14.61
CA PRO A 124 -10.43 10.37 -14.02
C PRO A 124 -10.41 10.17 -12.50
N VAL A 125 -9.60 9.24 -12.02
CA VAL A 125 -9.45 8.96 -10.58
C VAL A 125 -8.78 10.13 -9.88
N MET A 126 -7.69 10.66 -10.44
CA MET A 126 -6.97 11.81 -9.88
C MET A 126 -7.88 13.03 -9.78
N VAL A 127 -8.72 13.30 -10.78
CA VAL A 127 -9.70 14.40 -10.77
C VAL A 127 -10.73 14.21 -9.67
N VAL A 128 -11.34 13.02 -9.57
CA VAL A 128 -12.35 12.73 -8.53
C VAL A 128 -11.75 12.87 -7.14
N VAL A 129 -10.54 12.36 -6.91
CA VAL A 129 -9.85 12.47 -5.61
C VAL A 129 -9.50 13.93 -5.31
N THR A 130 -9.02 14.68 -6.30
CA THR A 130 -8.71 16.12 -6.12
C THR A 130 -9.95 16.90 -5.72
N LEU A 131 -11.07 16.72 -6.43
CA LEU A 131 -12.33 17.39 -6.11
C LEU A 131 -12.86 16.98 -4.74
N GLY A 132 -12.78 15.68 -4.40
CA GLY A 132 -13.15 15.17 -3.08
C GLY A 132 -12.32 15.79 -1.96
N MET A 133 -10.99 15.88 -2.14
CA MET A 133 -10.10 16.50 -1.17
C MET A 133 -10.38 18.01 -1.02
N ILE A 134 -10.63 18.74 -2.12
CA ILE A 134 -11.01 20.17 -2.04
C ILE A 134 -12.34 20.33 -1.29
N ALA A 135 -13.33 19.50 -1.59
CA ALA A 135 -14.63 19.53 -0.91
C ALA A 135 -14.49 19.22 0.60
N THR A 136 -13.67 18.23 0.96
CA THR A 136 -13.39 17.93 2.37
C THR A 136 -12.63 19.06 3.06
N PHE A 137 -11.69 19.71 2.37
CA PHE A 137 -11.00 20.89 2.89
C PHE A 137 -12.00 21.96 3.30
N HIS A 138 -12.98 22.28 2.45
CA HIS A 138 -13.96 23.32 2.77
C HIS A 138 -14.99 22.94 3.84
N THR A 139 -15.30 21.65 4.00
CA THR A 139 -16.35 21.19 4.93
C THR A 139 -15.79 20.80 6.30
N HIS A 140 -14.75 19.96 6.33
CA HIS A 140 -14.16 19.39 7.54
C HIS A 140 -12.65 19.24 7.38
N HIS A 141 -11.91 20.30 7.72
CA HIS A 141 -10.45 20.33 7.62
C HIS A 141 -9.76 19.15 8.33
N ASP A 142 -10.25 18.77 9.52
CA ASP A 142 -9.67 17.66 10.30
C ASP A 142 -9.81 16.29 9.60
N ALA A 143 -10.85 16.11 8.78
CA ALA A 143 -11.07 14.87 8.05
C ALA A 143 -10.04 14.65 6.93
N LEU A 144 -9.35 15.71 6.48
CA LEU A 144 -8.31 15.59 5.47
C LEU A 144 -7.13 14.75 5.93
N TRP A 145 -6.70 14.90 7.18
CA TRP A 145 -5.58 14.13 7.73
C TRP A 145 -5.83 12.62 7.63
N TRP A 146 -7.09 12.22 7.78
CA TRP A 146 -7.53 10.83 7.64
C TRP A 146 -7.64 10.37 6.19
N LEU A 147 -7.89 11.29 5.25
CA LEU A 147 -7.92 11.00 3.83
C LEU A 147 -6.51 10.89 3.22
N LEU A 148 -5.51 11.59 3.74
CA LEU A 148 -4.16 11.63 3.15
C LEU A 148 -3.55 10.24 2.86
N PRO A 149 -3.62 9.23 3.75
CA PRO A 149 -3.01 7.92 3.50
C PRO A 149 -3.55 7.21 2.26
N VAL A 150 -4.79 7.52 1.85
CA VAL A 150 -5.46 6.94 0.67
C VAL A 150 -5.47 7.93 -0.49
N GLY A 151 -5.75 9.20 -0.21
CA GLY A 151 -5.87 10.28 -1.18
C GLY A 151 -4.54 10.65 -1.82
N LEU A 152 -3.44 10.73 -1.06
CA LEU A 152 -2.13 11.06 -1.64
C LEU A 152 -1.66 10.03 -2.66
N PRO A 153 -1.66 8.71 -2.39
CA PRO A 153 -1.29 7.74 -3.40
C PRO A 153 -2.15 7.79 -4.67
N LEU A 154 -3.44 8.09 -4.53
CA LEU A 154 -4.34 8.21 -5.68
C LEU A 154 -4.14 9.49 -6.48
N LEU A 155 -3.85 10.61 -5.80
CA LEU A 155 -3.47 11.87 -6.42
C LEU A 155 -2.17 11.71 -7.23
N PHE A 156 -1.22 10.94 -6.70
CA PHE A 156 0.05 10.63 -7.36
C PHE A 156 0.02 9.29 -8.13
N ALA A 157 -1.15 8.77 -8.49
CA ALA A 157 -1.25 7.44 -9.11
C ALA A 157 -0.46 7.32 -10.42
N ALA A 158 -0.53 8.33 -11.29
CA ALA A 158 0.21 8.35 -12.55
C ALA A 158 1.75 8.37 -12.34
N PRO A 159 2.34 9.33 -11.60
CA PRO A 159 3.78 9.34 -11.35
C PRO A 159 4.27 8.10 -10.61
N LEU A 160 3.52 7.61 -9.61
CA LEU A 160 3.89 6.38 -8.89
C LEU A 160 3.92 5.17 -9.82
N THR A 161 2.95 5.04 -10.73
CA THR A 161 2.92 3.94 -11.70
C THR A 161 4.10 4.00 -12.66
N VAL A 162 4.43 5.18 -13.18
CA VAL A 162 5.57 5.33 -14.10
C VAL A 162 6.88 5.01 -13.37
N LEU A 163 7.13 5.65 -12.22
CA LEU A 163 8.37 5.47 -11.46
C LEU A 163 8.59 4.03 -11.02
N THR A 164 7.53 3.32 -10.63
CA THR A 164 7.61 1.90 -10.21
C THR A 164 7.71 0.93 -11.38
N SER A 165 7.40 1.35 -12.62
CA SER A 165 7.54 0.53 -13.84
C SER A 165 8.93 0.61 -14.49
N GLU A 166 9.74 1.58 -14.10
CA GLU A 166 11.04 1.88 -14.71
C GLU A 166 12.15 0.96 -14.18
N SER A 167 12.80 0.22 -15.10
CA SER A 167 13.87 -0.72 -14.76
C SER A 167 15.11 -0.03 -14.17
N ARG A 168 15.38 1.23 -14.55
CA ARG A 168 16.53 2.00 -14.06
C ARG A 168 16.53 2.14 -12.54
N TRP A 169 15.35 2.40 -11.95
CA TRP A 169 15.22 2.52 -10.49
C TRP A 169 15.41 1.18 -9.80
N GLY A 170 14.85 0.10 -10.35
CA GLY A 170 15.06 -1.26 -9.84
C GLY A 170 16.54 -1.66 -9.83
N ILE A 171 17.26 -1.41 -10.94
CA ILE A 171 18.69 -1.71 -11.04
C ILE A 171 19.50 -0.87 -10.06
N SER A 172 19.17 0.41 -9.88
CA SER A 172 19.85 1.28 -8.91
C SER A 172 19.64 0.79 -7.47
N LEU A 173 18.41 0.47 -7.09
CA LEU A 173 18.08 -0.06 -5.76
C LEU A 173 18.83 -1.36 -5.49
N ARG A 174 18.88 -2.27 -6.48
CA ARG A 174 19.62 -3.53 -6.38
C ARG A 174 21.12 -3.31 -6.16
N ARG A 175 21.74 -2.36 -6.86
CA ARG A 175 23.17 -2.01 -6.68
C ARG A 175 23.47 -1.58 -5.25
N ASP A 176 22.54 -0.86 -4.64
CA ASP A 176 22.66 -0.39 -3.25
C ASP A 176 22.16 -1.42 -2.22
N LEU A 177 21.90 -2.67 -2.61
CA LEU A 177 21.37 -3.75 -1.76
C LEU A 177 19.99 -3.44 -1.15
N TRP A 178 19.12 -2.73 -1.88
CA TRP A 178 17.72 -2.54 -1.52
C TRP A 178 16.84 -3.52 -2.31
N LEU A 179 15.85 -4.10 -1.62
CA LEU A 179 14.88 -5.04 -2.17
C LEU A 179 15.53 -6.27 -2.85
N LEU A 180 16.75 -6.63 -2.42
CA LEU A 180 17.51 -7.73 -2.99
C LEU A 180 16.92 -9.07 -2.54
N THR A 181 16.60 -9.93 -3.50
CA THR A 181 16.17 -11.31 -3.24
C THR A 181 17.37 -12.28 -3.33
N PRO A 182 17.31 -13.45 -2.67
CA PRO A 182 18.39 -14.41 -2.73
C PRO A 182 18.63 -14.93 -4.16
N GLU A 183 17.58 -15.04 -4.98
CA GLU A 183 17.67 -15.46 -6.39
C GLU A 183 18.37 -14.42 -7.26
N GLU A 184 18.26 -13.13 -6.93
CA GLU A 184 19.00 -12.08 -7.63
C GLU A 184 20.48 -12.05 -7.24
N ARG A 185 20.82 -12.49 -6.03
CA ARG A 185 22.20 -12.54 -5.54
C ARG A 185 22.91 -13.80 -6.01
N ASN A 186 22.25 -14.95 -5.93
CA ASN A 186 22.75 -16.24 -6.35
C ASN A 186 21.70 -16.94 -7.22
N PRO A 187 21.70 -16.68 -8.55
CA PRO A 187 20.70 -17.23 -9.44
C PRO A 187 20.72 -18.77 -9.43
N PRO A 188 19.58 -19.44 -9.27
CA PRO A 188 19.52 -20.90 -9.35
C PRO A 188 19.93 -21.37 -10.74
N ALA A 189 20.55 -22.56 -10.80
CA ALA A 189 21.07 -23.13 -12.05
C ALA A 189 20.04 -23.22 -13.18
N VAL A 190 18.76 -23.37 -12.86
CA VAL A 190 17.66 -23.40 -13.83
C VAL A 190 17.52 -22.06 -14.57
N LEU A 191 17.63 -20.93 -13.87
CA LEU A 191 17.57 -19.60 -14.50
C LEU A 191 18.80 -19.35 -15.38
N ILE A 192 19.98 -19.76 -14.91
CA ILE A 192 21.23 -19.63 -15.69
C ILE A 192 21.13 -20.41 -17.00
N ARG A 193 20.57 -21.63 -16.97
CA ARG A 193 20.40 -22.48 -18.17
C ARG A 193 19.32 -21.97 -19.13
N ALA A 194 18.28 -21.32 -18.62
CA ALA A 194 17.21 -20.79 -19.46
C ALA A 194 17.62 -19.52 -20.24
N TRP A 195 18.69 -18.85 -19.83
CA TRP A 195 19.22 -17.63 -20.45
C TRP A 195 20.55 -17.83 -21.20
N ALA A 196 21.09 -19.05 -21.19
CA ALA A 196 22.27 -19.44 -21.97
C ALA A 196 21.86 -19.92 -23.37
#